data_AF-A0A3G3GHR6-F1
#
_entry.id   AF-A0A3G3GHR6-F1
#
_cell.length_a   1.000
_cell.length_b   1.000
_cell.length_c   1.000
_cell.angle_alpha   90.00
_cell.angle_beta   90.00
_cell.angle_gamma   90.00
#
_symmetry.space_group_name_H-M   'P 1'
#
loop_
_entity.id
_entity.type
_entity.pdbx_description
1 polymer ?
#
loop_
_entity_poly.entity_id
_entity_poly.type
_entity_poly.pdbx_seq_one_letter_code
_entity_poly.pdbx_strand_id
1 'polypeptide(L)'
;MVNTIKFKNYKVFKSWQTLIIKPMTVLIGKNSSGKSAILKLPTLIQGSLSGDFPEPLRWKSDGVELGGEFKDLIYGRNPLGQLEFNLKSGEDELEVVVSHFEGIPKIFFWKYNDKEIIEPSEEDFNGFIYKRNFLNNLSLTTEYISSLRLGLERYFDKSTQKFNRVGLFGEHVYQILIDDALTTPQSLVKQVSEFYKLNFEGWGLTINKDTPPYTIRLENEDLRINIKDVGLGMVHALPLVARACMDAENEILICIEEPELHLHPAAHGNLAELFVKSLKDNNKKYFIETHSQNFILRLRALVAEGKLNSEDLAIYYVDYDEERNESNLLPVTVDKQGEVDYWPENIFSESLYETIRIRKAQKLQAL
;
A
#
# COMPACT_ATOMS: atom_id res chain seq x y z
N MET A 1 7.73 3.15 -14.69
CA MET A 1 7.32 3.84 -13.46
C MET A 1 8.53 4.14 -12.58
N VAL A 2 8.48 5.21 -11.78
CA VAL A 2 9.45 5.49 -10.71
C VAL A 2 9.62 4.25 -9.83
N ASN A 3 10.85 3.73 -9.74
CA ASN A 3 11.16 2.52 -8.96
C ASN A 3 12.01 2.81 -7.72
N THR A 4 12.63 3.98 -7.65
CA THR A 4 13.45 4.40 -6.51
C THR A 4 13.02 5.79 -6.08
N ILE A 5 12.70 5.93 -4.80
CA ILE A 5 12.35 7.20 -4.16
C ILE A 5 13.33 7.41 -3.01
N LYS A 6 14.26 8.33 -3.19
CA LYS A 6 15.08 8.86 -2.10
C LYS A 6 14.42 10.10 -1.55
N PHE A 7 14.44 10.25 -0.24
CA PHE A 7 13.84 11.39 0.44
C PHE A 7 14.62 11.76 1.70
N LYS A 8 14.51 13.02 2.11
CA LYS A 8 15.12 13.54 3.34
C LYS A 8 14.20 14.58 3.98
N ASN A 9 14.31 14.70 5.30
CA ASN A 9 13.58 15.65 6.12
C ASN A 9 12.05 15.50 6.01
N TYR A 10 11.57 14.28 5.75
CA TYR A 10 10.16 13.94 5.56
C TYR A 10 9.60 13.28 6.82
N LYS A 11 8.56 13.85 7.43
CA LYS A 11 7.84 13.31 8.58
C LYS A 11 8.79 12.96 9.74
N VAL A 12 8.94 11.69 10.10
CA VAL A 12 9.83 11.26 11.18
C VAL A 12 11.26 10.98 10.69
N PHE A 13 11.52 11.12 9.39
CA PHE A 13 12.80 10.80 8.75
C PHE A 13 13.59 12.09 8.50
N LYS A 14 14.59 12.37 9.35
CA LYS A 14 15.44 13.56 9.22
C LYS A 14 16.52 13.39 8.16
N SER A 15 17.18 12.22 8.16
CA SER A 15 18.30 11.89 7.27
C SER A 15 17.83 11.29 5.93
N TRP A 16 18.72 11.24 4.93
CA TRP A 16 18.42 10.61 3.64
C TRP A 16 18.05 9.13 3.80
N GLN A 17 16.93 8.74 3.20
CA GLN A 17 16.46 7.37 3.11
C GLN A 17 16.29 6.97 1.65
N THR A 18 16.31 5.68 1.36
CA THR A 18 16.09 5.14 0.02
C THR A 18 15.01 4.06 0.06
N LEU A 19 13.91 4.30 -0.66
CA LEU A 19 12.87 3.31 -0.92
C LEU A 19 13.00 2.80 -2.35
N ILE A 20 13.32 1.52 -2.50
CA ILE A 20 13.26 0.80 -3.79
C ILE A 20 11.94 0.02 -3.83
N ILE A 21 11.10 0.34 -4.82
CA ILE A 21 9.81 -0.29 -5.08
C ILE A 21 10.03 -1.48 -6.00
N LYS A 22 9.79 -2.67 -5.46
CA LYS A 22 9.79 -3.95 -6.17
C LYS A 22 8.35 -4.43 -6.43
N PRO A 23 8.12 -5.45 -7.28
CA PRO A 23 6.80 -6.03 -7.49
C PRO A 23 6.04 -6.32 -6.19
N MET A 24 6.72 -6.85 -5.17
CA MET A 24 6.20 -6.95 -3.81
C MET A 24 7.10 -6.19 -2.84
N THR A 25 6.61 -5.07 -2.31
CA THR A 25 7.31 -4.26 -1.29
C THR A 25 6.49 -4.26 -0.01
N VAL A 26 7.11 -4.52 1.14
CA VAL A 26 6.41 -4.63 2.43
C VAL A 26 7.14 -3.84 3.53
N LEU A 27 6.37 -3.09 4.32
CA LEU A 27 6.83 -2.37 5.50
C LEU A 27 6.42 -3.13 6.76
N ILE A 28 7.39 -3.31 7.66
CA ILE A 28 7.18 -3.81 9.02
C ILE A 28 7.82 -2.86 10.04
N GLY A 29 7.41 -2.95 11.29
CA GLY A 29 7.96 -2.15 12.38
C GLY A 29 6.92 -1.79 13.42
N LYS A 30 7.36 -1.09 14.46
CA LYS A 30 6.50 -0.70 15.58
C LYS A 30 5.41 0.29 15.15
N ASN A 31 4.40 0.45 16.00
CA ASN A 31 3.41 1.50 15.82
C ASN A 31 4.09 2.87 15.92
N SER A 32 3.59 3.84 15.16
CA SER A 32 4.10 5.21 15.14
C SER A 32 5.57 5.38 14.68
N SER A 33 6.21 4.36 14.10
CA SER A 33 7.58 4.49 13.59
C SER A 33 7.67 5.18 12.22
N GLY A 34 6.55 5.50 11.57
CA GLY A 34 6.52 6.19 10.27
C GLY A 34 6.14 5.32 9.07
N LYS A 35 5.74 4.06 9.27
CA LYS A 35 5.33 3.13 8.21
C LYS A 35 4.27 3.71 7.27
N SER A 36 3.16 4.23 7.83
CA SER A 36 2.08 4.82 7.01
C SER A 36 2.51 6.08 6.27
N ALA A 37 3.49 6.84 6.80
CA ALA A 37 4.06 7.97 6.07
C ALA A 37 4.82 7.49 4.82
N ILE A 38 5.64 6.44 4.96
CA ILE A 38 6.35 5.84 3.83
C ILE A 38 5.39 5.19 2.83
N LEU A 39 4.36 4.48 3.30
CA LEU A 39 3.37 3.85 2.43
C LEU A 39 2.62 4.88 1.56
N LYS A 40 2.36 6.07 2.10
CA LYS A 40 1.67 7.17 1.40
C LYS A 40 2.57 8.01 0.50
N LEU A 41 3.90 7.91 0.66
CA LEU A 41 4.87 8.70 -0.11
C LEU A 41 4.71 8.53 -1.63
N PRO A 42 4.53 7.33 -2.20
CA PRO A 42 4.23 7.18 -3.63
C PRO A 42 3.02 7.97 -4.11
N THR A 43 1.94 8.04 -3.33
CA THR A 43 0.72 8.80 -3.70
C THR A 43 0.94 10.31 -3.66
N LEU A 44 1.82 10.80 -2.76
CA LEU A 44 2.29 12.19 -2.78
C LEU A 44 3.06 12.48 -4.08
N ILE A 45 4.04 11.62 -4.39
CA ILE A 45 4.90 11.78 -5.56
C ILE A 45 4.11 11.68 -6.86
N GLN A 46 3.13 10.77 -6.95
CA GLN A 46 2.19 10.72 -8.09
C GLN A 46 1.54 12.08 -8.32
N GLY A 47 0.99 12.69 -7.25
CA GLY A 47 0.33 13.99 -7.36
C GLY A 47 1.29 15.04 -7.93
N SER A 48 2.50 15.13 -7.36
CA SER A 48 3.51 16.07 -7.85
C SER A 48 3.95 15.79 -9.29
N LEU A 49 4.04 14.53 -9.70
CA LEU A 49 4.39 14.15 -11.08
C LEU A 49 3.24 14.25 -12.07
N SER A 50 1.99 14.46 -11.63
CA SER A 50 0.86 14.59 -12.57
C SER A 50 0.83 15.97 -13.24
N GLY A 51 1.30 17.00 -12.55
CA GLY A 51 1.30 18.38 -13.05
C GLY A 51 -0.10 18.98 -13.24
N ASP A 52 -1.13 18.41 -12.58
CA ASP A 52 -2.51 18.88 -12.66
C ASP A 52 -2.79 20.12 -11.79
N PHE A 53 -1.77 20.63 -11.10
CA PHE A 53 -1.87 21.77 -10.19
C PHE A 53 -0.58 22.58 -10.11
N PRO A 54 -0.67 23.89 -9.80
CA PRO A 54 0.48 24.77 -9.83
C PRO A 54 1.46 24.52 -8.68
N GLU A 55 0.98 24.13 -7.50
CA GLU A 55 1.84 23.93 -6.33
C GLU A 55 2.77 22.70 -6.50
N PRO A 56 3.95 22.66 -5.86
CA PRO A 56 4.85 21.50 -5.97
C PRO A 56 4.30 20.23 -5.32
N LEU A 57 3.51 20.37 -4.25
CA LEU A 57 3.00 19.28 -3.43
C LEU A 57 1.54 19.55 -3.07
N ARG A 58 0.75 18.49 -2.94
CA ARG A 58 -0.59 18.51 -2.36
C ARG A 58 -0.62 17.74 -1.05
N TRP A 59 -1.32 18.27 -0.07
CA TRP A 59 -1.53 17.62 1.24
C TRP A 59 -2.55 16.48 1.16
N LYS A 60 -3.35 16.46 0.10
CA LYS A 60 -4.33 15.43 -0.20
C LYS A 60 -4.25 15.05 -1.68
N SER A 61 -4.03 13.78 -1.96
CA SER A 61 -3.90 13.24 -3.32
C SER A 61 -4.72 11.97 -3.44
N ASP A 62 -5.63 11.90 -4.42
CA ASP A 62 -6.55 10.77 -4.64
C ASP A 62 -7.31 10.35 -3.35
N GLY A 63 -7.79 11.34 -2.58
CA GLY A 63 -8.46 11.10 -1.31
C GLY A 63 -7.53 10.84 -0.12
N VAL A 64 -6.28 10.41 -0.35
CA VAL A 64 -5.29 10.14 0.69
C VAL A 64 -4.80 11.43 1.32
N GLU A 65 -4.99 11.57 2.63
CA GLU A 65 -4.48 12.69 3.41
C GLU A 65 -3.05 12.42 3.91
N LEU A 66 -2.16 13.34 3.59
CA LEU A 66 -0.72 13.29 3.85
C LEU A 66 -0.32 14.24 4.98
N GLY A 67 -1.11 15.29 5.23
CA GLY A 67 -0.95 16.28 6.30
C GLY A 67 -2.00 17.40 6.17
N GLY A 68 -2.03 18.33 7.12
CA GLY A 68 -2.91 19.51 7.06
C GLY A 68 -2.22 20.72 6.42
N GLU A 69 -0.89 20.79 6.49
CA GLU A 69 -0.07 21.89 5.98
C GLU A 69 1.36 21.43 5.64
N PHE A 70 2.16 22.26 4.97
CA PHE A 70 3.52 21.91 4.52
C PHE A 70 4.42 21.42 5.66
N LYS A 71 4.41 22.12 6.80
CA LYS A 71 5.23 21.74 7.96
C LYS A 71 4.90 20.37 8.51
N ASP A 72 3.70 19.84 8.28
CA ASP A 72 3.35 18.49 8.71
C ASP A 72 4.08 17.41 7.94
N LEU A 73 4.59 17.74 6.75
CA LEU A 73 5.42 16.83 5.95
C LEU A 73 6.89 16.92 6.35
N ILE A 74 7.31 17.95 7.06
CA ILE A 74 8.71 18.22 7.41
C ILE A 74 9.07 17.58 8.75
N TYR A 75 10.27 17.02 8.84
CA TYR A 75 10.82 16.59 10.11
C TYR A 75 10.88 17.69 11.17
N GLY A 76 10.45 17.33 12.39
CA GLY A 76 10.32 18.26 13.51
C GLY A 76 9.25 19.34 13.31
N ARG A 77 8.44 19.27 12.24
CA ARG A 77 7.50 20.32 11.83
C ARG A 77 8.14 21.70 11.72
N ASN A 78 9.41 21.74 11.33
CA ASN A 78 10.17 22.97 11.22
C ASN A 78 9.63 23.81 10.04
N PRO A 79 8.98 24.98 10.26
CA PRO A 79 8.82 25.95 9.17
C PRO A 79 10.25 26.32 8.71
N LEU A 80 10.60 26.82 7.54
CA LEU A 80 12.01 26.90 7.07
C LEU A 80 12.66 25.54 6.74
N GLY A 81 12.09 24.41 7.15
CA GLY A 81 12.58 23.10 6.70
C GLY A 81 12.33 22.90 5.21
N GLN A 82 13.22 22.14 4.56
CA GLN A 82 13.10 21.79 3.15
C GLN A 82 12.81 20.30 3.00
N LEU A 83 11.99 19.92 2.04
CA LEU A 83 11.80 18.53 1.63
C LEU A 83 12.68 18.27 0.42
N GLU A 84 13.52 17.24 0.50
CA GLU A 84 14.41 16.87 -0.59
C GLU A 84 13.97 15.50 -1.12
N PHE A 85 13.81 15.40 -2.44
CA PHE A 85 13.47 14.17 -3.15
C PHE A 85 14.47 13.90 -4.26
N ASN A 86 14.80 12.63 -4.46
CA ASN A 86 15.51 12.15 -5.64
C ASN A 86 14.78 10.90 -6.16
N LEU A 87 14.20 11.01 -7.35
CA LEU A 87 13.33 10.01 -7.97
C LEU A 87 14.06 9.39 -9.15
N LYS A 88 14.05 8.06 -9.27
CA LYS A 88 14.64 7.36 -10.42
C LYS A 88 13.68 6.42 -11.13
N SER A 89 13.83 6.35 -12.46
CA SER A 89 13.16 5.41 -13.35
C SER A 89 14.12 5.05 -14.49
N GLY A 90 14.76 3.87 -14.42
CA GLY A 90 15.81 3.52 -15.37
C GLY A 90 17.02 4.45 -15.26
N GLU A 91 17.39 5.09 -16.37
CA GLU A 91 18.48 6.09 -16.44
C GLU A 91 18.02 7.49 -16.04
N ASP A 92 16.71 7.74 -15.98
CA ASP A 92 16.15 9.04 -15.64
C ASP A 92 16.16 9.30 -14.14
N GLU A 93 16.63 10.49 -13.77
CA GLU A 93 16.78 10.94 -12.40
C GLU A 93 16.28 12.38 -12.23
N LEU A 94 15.42 12.58 -11.25
CA LEU A 94 14.86 13.88 -10.89
C LEU A 94 15.17 14.19 -9.43
N GLU A 95 15.90 15.27 -9.20
CA GLU A 95 16.15 15.87 -7.90
C GLU A 95 15.26 17.10 -7.72
N VAL A 96 14.54 17.17 -6.61
CA VAL A 96 13.69 18.32 -6.27
C VAL A 96 13.87 18.66 -4.80
N VAL A 97 14.11 19.95 -4.53
CA VAL A 97 14.06 20.51 -3.18
C VAL A 97 12.87 21.44 -3.10
N VAL A 98 11.93 21.15 -2.20
CA VAL A 98 10.76 21.98 -1.93
C VAL A 98 10.98 22.70 -0.60
N SER A 99 10.85 24.01 -0.63
CA SER A 99 10.84 24.89 0.53
C SER A 99 9.43 25.47 0.69
N HIS A 100 9.22 26.33 1.69
CA HIS A 100 8.04 27.18 1.73
C HIS A 100 8.40 28.62 2.07
N PHE A 101 7.59 29.56 1.57
CA PHE A 101 7.64 30.96 1.93
C PHE A 101 6.23 31.42 2.25
N GLU A 102 6.01 32.01 3.44
CA GLU A 102 4.69 32.43 3.93
C GLU A 102 3.62 31.31 3.90
N GLY A 103 4.06 30.06 4.05
CA GLY A 103 3.19 28.87 4.06
C GLY A 103 2.89 28.28 2.68
N ILE A 104 3.35 28.92 1.61
CA ILE A 104 3.19 28.44 0.23
C ILE A 104 4.41 27.57 -0.14
N PRO A 105 4.23 26.29 -0.51
CA PRO A 105 5.32 25.44 -0.96
C PRO A 105 5.87 25.91 -2.30
N LYS A 106 7.20 25.95 -2.46
CA LYS A 106 7.89 26.37 -3.68
C LYS A 106 9.06 25.46 -3.97
N ILE A 107 9.35 25.21 -5.25
CA ILE A 107 10.57 24.52 -5.66
C ILE A 107 11.75 25.48 -5.47
N PHE A 108 12.72 25.08 -4.67
CA PHE A 108 13.97 25.81 -4.45
C PHE A 108 15.09 25.32 -5.40
N PHE A 109 15.10 24.01 -5.68
CA PHE A 109 16.04 23.38 -6.60
C PHE A 109 15.32 22.32 -7.40
N TRP A 110 15.62 22.24 -8.69
CA TRP A 110 15.11 21.22 -9.58
C TRP A 110 16.19 20.80 -10.56
N LYS A 111 16.40 19.51 -10.71
CA LYS A 111 17.32 18.96 -11.69
C LYS A 111 16.77 17.67 -12.26
N TYR A 112 16.67 17.60 -13.58
CA TYR A 112 16.28 16.40 -14.30
C TYR A 112 17.41 16.01 -15.25
N ASN A 113 18.02 14.86 -15.00
CA ASN A 113 19.25 14.41 -15.65
C ASN A 113 20.32 15.52 -15.61
N ASP A 114 20.74 16.04 -16.75
CA ASP A 114 21.76 17.08 -16.85
C ASP A 114 21.20 18.51 -16.78
N LYS A 115 19.88 18.69 -16.80
CA LYS A 115 19.25 20.01 -16.79
C LYS A 115 18.94 20.45 -15.37
N GLU A 116 19.58 21.54 -14.94
CA GLU A 116 19.46 22.10 -13.60
C GLU A 116 18.81 23.49 -13.62
N ILE A 117 17.97 23.76 -12.62
CA ILE A 117 17.32 25.05 -12.38
C ILE A 117 17.39 25.35 -10.87
N ILE A 118 17.98 26.48 -10.52
CA ILE A 118 18.13 26.97 -9.15
C ILE A 118 17.16 28.15 -8.97
N GLU A 119 16.41 28.15 -7.85
CA GLU A 119 15.42 29.18 -7.52
C GLU A 119 14.47 29.52 -8.69
N PRO A 120 13.75 28.52 -9.24
CA PRO A 120 12.82 28.75 -10.33
C PRO A 120 11.68 29.70 -9.96
N SER A 121 11.11 30.36 -10.97
CA SER A 121 9.84 31.08 -10.80
C SER A 121 8.70 30.09 -10.54
N GLU A 122 7.75 30.44 -9.67
CA GLU A 122 6.56 29.61 -9.42
C GLU A 122 5.75 29.33 -10.69
N GLU A 123 5.70 30.30 -11.60
CA GLU A 123 4.96 30.16 -12.85
C GLU A 123 5.57 29.13 -13.80
N ASP A 124 6.80 28.67 -13.55
CA ASP A 124 7.50 27.73 -14.40
C ASP A 124 7.07 26.28 -14.20
N PHE A 125 6.37 25.96 -13.10
CA PHE A 125 6.06 24.59 -12.70
C PHE A 125 4.57 24.33 -12.52
N ASN A 126 4.19 23.08 -12.75
CA ASN A 126 2.98 22.49 -12.19
C ASN A 126 3.41 21.19 -11.50
N GLY A 127 3.24 21.08 -10.18
CA GLY A 127 3.85 20.00 -9.42
C GLY A 127 5.37 20.01 -9.57
N PHE A 128 5.95 18.89 -9.99
CA PHE A 128 7.37 18.75 -10.33
C PHE A 128 7.66 18.90 -11.83
N ILE A 129 6.63 19.14 -12.65
CA ILE A 129 6.78 19.30 -14.11
C ILE A 129 7.14 20.74 -14.43
N TYR A 130 8.34 20.93 -14.98
CA TYR A 130 8.75 22.21 -15.57
C TYR A 130 8.01 22.41 -16.90
N LYS A 131 7.23 23.48 -17.07
CA LYS A 131 6.34 23.70 -18.23
C LYS A 131 7.02 23.66 -19.60
N ARG A 132 8.35 23.82 -19.66
CA ARG A 132 9.15 23.77 -20.90
C ARG A 132 9.92 22.45 -21.06
N ASN A 133 9.60 21.42 -20.27
CA ASN A 133 10.22 20.12 -20.36
C ASN A 133 9.21 19.00 -20.04
N PHE A 134 9.44 17.82 -20.59
CA PHE A 134 8.63 16.64 -20.31
C PHE A 134 9.46 15.64 -19.50
N LEU A 135 8.85 15.08 -18.46
CA LEU A 135 9.42 14.01 -17.65
C LEU A 135 9.06 12.65 -18.28
N ASN A 136 9.61 12.36 -19.45
CA ASN A 136 9.13 11.30 -20.34
C ASN A 136 9.00 9.91 -19.67
N ASN A 137 9.86 9.59 -18.71
CA ASN A 137 9.89 8.26 -18.08
C ASN A 137 9.64 8.27 -16.56
N LEU A 138 9.42 9.44 -15.95
CA LEU A 138 9.12 9.58 -14.52
C LEU A 138 7.61 9.73 -14.35
N SER A 139 6.95 8.59 -14.32
CA SER A 139 5.52 8.49 -13.98
C SER A 139 5.32 7.54 -12.80
N LEU A 140 4.28 7.82 -12.03
CA LEU A 140 3.86 6.97 -10.92
C LEU A 140 2.35 6.94 -10.90
N THR A 141 1.77 5.74 -10.98
CA THR A 141 0.33 5.52 -10.85
C THR A 141 0.13 4.60 -9.67
N THR A 142 -0.69 5.04 -8.74
CA THR A 142 -0.96 4.43 -7.44
C THR A 142 -2.45 4.29 -7.26
N GLU A 143 -2.83 3.26 -6.51
CA GLU A 143 -4.15 3.09 -5.93
C GLU A 143 -3.94 2.74 -4.47
N TYR A 144 -4.53 3.54 -3.58
CA TYR A 144 -4.34 3.39 -2.16
C TYR A 144 -5.59 2.76 -1.53
N ILE A 145 -5.41 1.72 -0.72
CA ILE A 145 -6.50 1.07 0.02
C ILE A 145 -6.17 1.18 1.51
N SER A 146 -6.97 1.95 2.24
CA SER A 146 -6.78 2.20 3.67
C SER A 146 -7.15 0.97 4.52
N SER A 147 -6.73 0.98 5.78
CA SER A 147 -7.16 0.02 6.81
C SER A 147 -8.65 0.20 7.17
N LEU A 148 -9.17 1.42 7.06
CA LEU A 148 -10.57 1.80 7.34
C LEU A 148 -11.52 1.45 6.18
N ARG A 149 -11.55 0.17 5.80
CA ARG A 149 -12.41 -0.31 4.71
C ARG A 149 -13.88 -0.20 5.12
N LEU A 150 -14.70 0.46 4.31
CA LEU A 150 -16.11 0.71 4.64
C LEU A 150 -16.95 -0.53 4.38
N GLY A 151 -17.67 -0.98 5.41
CA GLY A 151 -18.76 -1.95 5.25
C GLY A 151 -19.97 -1.27 4.62
N LEU A 152 -20.24 -1.56 3.34
CA LEU A 152 -21.25 -0.83 2.58
C LEU A 152 -22.70 -1.23 2.93
N GLU A 153 -23.64 -0.66 2.17
CA GLU A 153 -25.08 -0.85 2.29
C GLU A 153 -25.52 -2.30 2.02
N ARG A 154 -26.78 -2.62 2.35
CA ARG A 154 -27.33 -3.98 2.11
C ARG A 154 -27.78 -4.18 0.67
N TYR A 155 -28.19 -3.09 0.04
CA TYR A 155 -28.91 -3.02 -1.21
C TYR A 155 -28.22 -1.97 -2.06
N PHE A 156 -28.01 -2.28 -3.34
CA PHE A 156 -27.29 -1.40 -4.24
C PHE A 156 -28.12 -1.19 -5.50
N ASP A 157 -28.33 0.08 -5.84
CA ASP A 157 -28.75 0.43 -7.19
C ASP A 157 -27.56 0.38 -8.13
N LYS A 158 -27.82 0.05 -9.40
CA LYS A 158 -26.77 0.04 -10.41
C LYS A 158 -26.33 1.48 -10.70
N SER A 159 -25.04 1.73 -10.55
CA SER A 159 -24.43 2.98 -11.00
C SER A 159 -24.32 3.03 -12.53
N THR A 160 -24.48 4.22 -13.09
CA THR A 160 -24.14 4.50 -14.49
C THR A 160 -22.64 4.75 -14.67
N GLN A 161 -21.94 5.10 -13.59
CA GLN A 161 -20.50 5.32 -13.58
C GLN A 161 -19.76 3.98 -13.54
N LYS A 162 -18.77 3.83 -14.41
CA LYS A 162 -17.83 2.70 -14.39
C LYS A 162 -16.63 3.02 -13.50
N PHE A 163 -16.22 2.03 -12.72
CA PHE A 163 -15.07 2.14 -11.82
C PHE A 163 -14.01 1.11 -12.22
N ASN A 164 -12.76 1.56 -12.33
CA ASN A 164 -11.59 0.73 -12.60
C ASN A 164 -10.67 0.58 -11.36
N ARG A 165 -11.08 1.17 -10.24
CA ARG A 165 -10.39 1.17 -8.94
C ARG A 165 -11.40 0.90 -7.84
N VAL A 166 -11.00 0.16 -6.82
CA VAL A 166 -11.90 -0.18 -5.69
C VAL A 166 -12.18 1.02 -4.78
N GLY A 167 -11.37 2.08 -4.87
CA GLY A 167 -11.51 3.29 -4.05
C GLY A 167 -10.72 3.22 -2.75
N LEU A 168 -10.56 4.37 -2.09
CA LEU A 168 -9.70 4.51 -0.91
C LEU A 168 -10.13 3.60 0.25
N PHE A 169 -11.44 3.45 0.40
CA PHE A 169 -12.07 2.67 1.45
C PHE A 169 -12.76 1.41 0.90
N GLY A 170 -12.53 1.07 -0.38
CA GLY A 170 -13.21 -0.03 -1.07
C GLY A 170 -14.64 0.29 -1.52
N GLU A 171 -15.03 1.56 -1.50
CA GLU A 171 -16.40 2.03 -1.75
C GLU A 171 -16.95 1.66 -3.14
N HIS A 172 -16.09 1.41 -4.13
CA HIS A 172 -16.51 1.06 -5.49
C HIS A 172 -16.61 -0.45 -5.73
N VAL A 173 -16.09 -1.30 -4.84
CA VAL A 173 -15.97 -2.76 -5.11
C VAL A 173 -17.31 -3.40 -5.43
N TYR A 174 -18.39 -2.95 -4.79
CA TYR A 174 -19.73 -3.51 -5.00
C TYR A 174 -20.25 -3.19 -6.40
N GLN A 175 -20.08 -1.96 -6.86
CA GLN A 175 -20.48 -1.56 -8.21
C GLN A 175 -19.66 -2.31 -9.26
N ILE A 176 -18.36 -2.51 -9.02
CA ILE A 176 -17.49 -3.30 -9.89
C ILE A 176 -17.99 -4.76 -10.01
N LEU A 177 -18.32 -5.40 -8.89
CA LEU A 177 -18.80 -6.77 -8.87
C LEU A 177 -20.21 -6.92 -9.47
N ILE A 178 -21.10 -5.94 -9.24
CA ILE A 178 -22.42 -5.91 -9.88
C ILE A 178 -22.27 -5.76 -11.39
N ASP A 179 -21.39 -4.87 -11.85
CA ASP A 179 -21.11 -4.69 -13.26
C ASP A 179 -20.57 -5.97 -13.91
N ASP A 180 -19.61 -6.64 -13.28
CA ASP A 180 -19.11 -7.93 -13.76
C ASP A 180 -20.21 -9.00 -13.78
N ALA A 181 -21.03 -9.10 -12.72
CA ALA A 181 -22.13 -10.07 -12.63
C ALA A 181 -23.21 -9.92 -13.72
N LEU A 182 -23.32 -8.73 -14.29
CA LEU A 182 -24.22 -8.44 -15.42
C LEU A 182 -23.59 -8.76 -16.78
N THR A 183 -22.29 -9.04 -16.85
CA THR A 183 -21.62 -9.53 -18.06
C THR A 183 -21.65 -11.07 -18.13
N THR A 184 -21.06 -11.65 -19.18
CA THR A 184 -20.76 -13.09 -19.28
C THR A 184 -19.36 -13.21 -19.87
N PRO A 185 -18.40 -13.88 -19.19
CA PRO A 185 -18.59 -14.96 -18.22
C PRO A 185 -18.62 -14.59 -16.73
N GLN A 186 -18.66 -13.31 -16.32
CA GLN A 186 -18.57 -12.86 -14.91
C GLN A 186 -17.27 -13.35 -14.24
N SER A 187 -16.15 -13.10 -14.91
CA SER A 187 -14.86 -13.69 -14.54
C SER A 187 -14.38 -13.19 -13.18
N LEU A 188 -14.67 -11.94 -12.81
CA LEU A 188 -14.23 -11.37 -11.55
C LEU A 188 -15.01 -11.97 -10.38
N VAL A 189 -16.34 -12.01 -10.45
CA VAL A 189 -17.18 -12.61 -9.38
C VAL A 189 -16.80 -14.07 -9.15
N LYS A 190 -16.52 -14.83 -10.21
CA LYS A 190 -16.06 -16.23 -10.08
C LYS A 190 -14.74 -16.35 -9.33
N GLN A 191 -13.72 -15.58 -9.72
CA GLN A 191 -12.41 -15.60 -9.07
C GLN A 191 -12.49 -15.19 -7.60
N VAL A 192 -13.26 -14.13 -7.29
CA VAL A 192 -13.49 -13.69 -5.91
C VAL A 192 -14.23 -14.78 -5.12
N SER A 193 -15.26 -15.39 -5.71
CA SER A 193 -16.02 -16.47 -5.08
C SER A 193 -15.15 -17.69 -4.77
N GLU A 194 -14.27 -18.09 -5.70
CA GLU A 194 -13.32 -19.18 -5.51
C GLU A 194 -12.34 -18.90 -4.36
N PHE A 195 -11.79 -17.69 -4.29
CA PHE A 195 -10.94 -17.30 -3.17
C PHE A 195 -11.70 -17.40 -1.84
N TYR A 196 -12.93 -16.90 -1.78
CA TYR A 196 -13.74 -16.96 -0.57
C TYR A 196 -14.02 -18.41 -0.15
N LYS A 197 -14.41 -19.29 -1.09
CA LYS A 197 -14.70 -20.70 -0.79
C LYS A 197 -13.50 -21.42 -0.19
N LEU A 198 -12.32 -21.19 -0.76
CA LEU A 198 -11.09 -21.86 -0.35
C LEU A 198 -10.57 -21.38 1.01
N ASN A 199 -10.81 -20.12 1.37
CA ASN A 199 -10.15 -19.49 2.52
C ASN A 199 -11.10 -19.10 3.65
N PHE A 200 -12.42 -19.14 3.42
CA PHE A 200 -13.44 -18.83 4.41
C PHE A 200 -14.48 -19.95 4.48
N GLU A 201 -14.06 -21.12 4.95
CA GLU A 201 -14.96 -22.22 5.38
C GLU A 201 -15.99 -22.67 4.32
N GLY A 202 -15.66 -22.57 3.03
CA GLY A 202 -16.56 -22.96 1.94
C GLY A 202 -17.57 -21.89 1.50
N TRP A 203 -17.60 -20.72 2.15
CA TRP A 203 -18.46 -19.61 1.76
C TRP A 203 -18.01 -19.02 0.43
N GLY A 204 -18.86 -19.04 -0.59
CA GLY A 204 -18.60 -18.39 -1.88
C GLY A 204 -19.39 -17.11 -2.07
N LEU A 205 -18.82 -16.14 -2.76
CA LEU A 205 -19.50 -14.89 -3.10
C LEU A 205 -20.44 -15.07 -4.29
N THR A 206 -21.66 -14.54 -4.18
CA THR A 206 -22.64 -14.45 -5.28
C THR A 206 -23.29 -13.07 -5.30
N ILE A 207 -23.81 -12.68 -6.46
CA ILE A 207 -24.57 -11.44 -6.65
C ILE A 207 -26.00 -11.82 -7.02
N ASN A 208 -26.98 -11.44 -6.19
CA ASN A 208 -28.38 -11.56 -6.58
C ASN A 208 -28.73 -10.44 -7.56
N LYS A 209 -29.10 -10.84 -8.77
CA LYS A 209 -29.43 -9.97 -9.90
C LYS A 209 -30.84 -10.14 -10.44
N ASP A 210 -31.68 -10.93 -9.75
CA ASP A 210 -33.03 -11.26 -10.22
C ASP A 210 -33.95 -10.04 -10.25
N THR A 211 -33.82 -9.14 -9.26
CA THR A 211 -34.55 -7.88 -9.22
C THR A 211 -33.72 -6.83 -8.48
N PRO A 212 -33.53 -5.62 -9.04
CA PRO A 212 -32.96 -4.51 -8.28
C PRO A 212 -33.83 -4.19 -7.04
N PRO A 213 -33.22 -3.73 -5.93
CA PRO A 213 -31.79 -3.46 -5.78
C PRO A 213 -30.94 -4.74 -5.64
N TYR A 214 -29.70 -4.69 -6.15
CA TYR A 214 -28.77 -5.82 -6.12
C TYR A 214 -28.27 -6.08 -4.69
N THR A 215 -27.94 -7.33 -4.39
CA THR A 215 -27.35 -7.71 -3.09
C THR A 215 -26.15 -8.63 -3.29
N ILE A 216 -25.09 -8.41 -2.52
CA ILE A 216 -23.94 -9.32 -2.44
C ILE A 216 -24.19 -10.30 -1.31
N ARG A 217 -24.07 -11.59 -1.63
CA ARG A 217 -24.33 -12.68 -0.71
C ARG A 217 -23.12 -13.60 -0.64
N LEU A 218 -23.06 -14.30 0.48
CA LEU A 218 -22.20 -15.45 0.67
C LEU A 218 -23.09 -16.70 0.72
N GLU A 219 -22.70 -17.72 -0.02
CA GLU A 219 -23.40 -18.99 -0.12
C GLU A 219 -22.51 -20.14 0.32
N ASN A 220 -23.04 -20.99 1.20
CA ASN A 220 -22.41 -22.23 1.61
C ASN A 220 -23.50 -23.30 1.73
N GLU A 221 -23.41 -24.33 0.90
CA GLU A 221 -24.44 -25.36 0.75
C GLU A 221 -25.84 -24.73 0.56
N ASP A 222 -26.74 -24.87 1.54
CA ASP A 222 -28.11 -24.34 1.50
C ASP A 222 -28.25 -22.95 2.14
N LEU A 223 -27.21 -22.43 2.77
CA LEU A 223 -27.24 -21.13 3.46
C LEU A 223 -26.85 -20.00 2.51
N ARG A 224 -27.67 -18.94 2.50
CA ARG A 224 -27.40 -17.70 1.78
C ARG A 224 -27.53 -16.51 2.73
N ILE A 225 -26.45 -15.78 2.93
CA ILE A 225 -26.38 -14.69 3.89
C ILE A 225 -25.89 -13.44 3.17
N ASN A 226 -26.47 -12.27 3.48
CA ASN A 226 -25.94 -11.02 2.94
C ASN A 226 -24.53 -10.77 3.50
N ILE A 227 -23.59 -10.32 2.67
CA ILE A 227 -22.21 -10.11 3.13
C ILE A 227 -22.11 -9.13 4.31
N LYS A 228 -23.08 -8.22 4.47
CA LYS A 228 -23.13 -7.31 5.62
C LYS A 228 -23.40 -8.00 6.96
N ASP A 229 -23.95 -9.22 6.94
CA ASP A 229 -24.31 -9.99 8.14
C ASP A 229 -23.23 -10.98 8.57
N VAL A 230 -22.07 -11.01 7.90
CA VAL A 230 -20.94 -11.87 8.28
C VAL A 230 -19.86 -11.11 9.05
N GLY A 231 -18.85 -11.83 9.55
CA GLY A 231 -17.73 -11.24 10.27
C GLY A 231 -16.99 -10.18 9.45
N LEU A 232 -16.58 -9.09 10.12
CA LEU A 232 -15.94 -7.91 9.48
C LEU A 232 -14.75 -8.29 8.59
N GLY A 233 -13.96 -9.30 8.95
CA GLY A 233 -12.85 -9.76 8.13
C GLY A 233 -13.26 -10.17 6.71
N MET A 234 -14.40 -10.84 6.54
CA MET A 234 -14.90 -11.23 5.21
C MET A 234 -15.38 -10.02 4.41
N VAL A 235 -15.93 -9.00 5.06
CA VAL A 235 -16.34 -7.76 4.40
C VAL A 235 -15.11 -6.95 3.97
N HIS A 236 -14.14 -6.80 4.87
CA HIS A 236 -12.95 -5.98 4.65
C HIS A 236 -11.96 -6.64 3.70
N ALA A 237 -11.98 -7.97 3.54
CA ALA A 237 -11.20 -8.65 2.51
C ALA A 237 -11.72 -8.38 1.09
N LEU A 238 -13.00 -8.04 0.92
CA LEU A 238 -13.63 -7.97 -0.41
C LEU A 238 -12.91 -7.00 -1.37
N PRO A 239 -12.67 -5.73 -1.02
CA PRO A 239 -11.95 -4.82 -1.91
C PRO A 239 -10.52 -5.28 -2.21
N LEU A 240 -9.84 -5.94 -1.27
CA LEU A 240 -8.48 -6.44 -1.46
C LEU A 240 -8.45 -7.62 -2.44
N VAL A 241 -9.36 -8.57 -2.25
CA VAL A 241 -9.48 -9.76 -3.10
C VAL A 241 -9.95 -9.37 -4.50
N ALA A 242 -10.98 -8.54 -4.60
CA ALA A 242 -11.47 -8.04 -5.88
C ALA A 242 -10.37 -7.28 -6.63
N ARG A 243 -9.63 -6.39 -5.95
CA ARG A 243 -8.56 -5.64 -6.60
C ARG A 243 -7.45 -6.55 -7.13
N ALA A 244 -7.08 -7.61 -6.39
CA ALA A 244 -6.10 -8.58 -6.84
C ALA A 244 -6.56 -9.33 -8.11
N CYS A 245 -7.85 -9.68 -8.18
CA CYS A 245 -8.48 -10.38 -9.30
C CYS A 245 -8.79 -9.49 -10.52
N MET A 246 -8.91 -8.16 -10.35
CA MET A 246 -9.12 -7.20 -11.44
C MET A 246 -7.85 -7.04 -12.27
N ASP A 247 -7.94 -7.07 -13.60
CA ASP A 247 -6.80 -6.78 -14.50
C ASP A 247 -6.34 -5.33 -14.37
N ALA A 248 -5.06 -5.07 -14.61
CA ALA A 248 -4.51 -3.72 -14.73
C ALA A 248 -4.09 -3.45 -16.19
N GLU A 249 -4.75 -2.49 -16.85
CA GLU A 249 -4.40 -2.11 -18.23
C GLU A 249 -3.02 -1.46 -18.33
N ASN A 250 -2.62 -0.73 -17.28
CA ASN A 250 -1.36 -0.01 -17.19
C ASN A 250 -0.68 -0.32 -15.86
N GLU A 251 0.64 -0.11 -15.80
CA GLU A 251 1.44 -0.31 -14.59
C GLU A 251 0.88 0.52 -13.42
N ILE A 252 0.61 -0.14 -12.29
CA ILE A 252 0.00 0.46 -11.09
C ILE A 252 0.60 -0.12 -9.81
N LEU A 253 0.94 0.77 -8.88
CA LEU A 253 1.35 0.44 -7.53
C LEU A 253 0.15 0.47 -6.58
N ILE A 254 -0.26 -0.70 -6.11
CA ILE A 254 -1.36 -0.86 -5.16
C ILE A 254 -0.78 -0.75 -3.75
N CYS A 255 -1.04 0.38 -3.08
CA CYS A 255 -0.63 0.64 -1.71
C CYS A 255 -1.72 0.17 -0.74
N ILE A 256 -1.40 -0.68 0.24
CA ILE A 256 -2.38 -1.28 1.15
C ILE A 256 -1.94 -1.11 2.61
N GLU A 257 -2.80 -0.51 3.42
CA GLU A 257 -2.66 -0.46 4.89
C GLU A 257 -3.33 -1.69 5.53
N GLU A 258 -2.56 -2.42 6.33
CA GLU A 258 -3.02 -3.49 7.22
C GLU A 258 -4.03 -4.44 6.54
N PRO A 259 -3.63 -5.14 5.47
CA PRO A 259 -4.52 -6.05 4.74
C PRO A 259 -5.12 -7.14 5.64
N GLU A 260 -4.42 -7.50 6.71
CA GLU A 260 -4.83 -8.50 7.68
C GLU A 260 -5.91 -8.05 8.69
N LEU A 261 -6.21 -6.76 8.77
CA LEU A 261 -7.06 -6.22 9.82
C LEU A 261 -8.45 -6.89 9.80
N HIS A 262 -8.91 -7.31 10.98
CA HIS A 262 -10.13 -8.10 11.22
C HIS A 262 -10.18 -9.53 10.64
N LEU A 263 -9.17 -9.97 9.89
CA LEU A 263 -9.09 -11.34 9.39
C LEU A 263 -8.55 -12.31 10.45
N HIS A 264 -9.08 -13.53 10.43
CA HIS A 264 -8.51 -14.62 11.20
C HIS A 264 -7.03 -14.85 10.79
N PRO A 265 -6.10 -15.07 11.74
CA PRO A 265 -4.66 -15.20 11.44
C PRO A 265 -4.31 -16.25 10.37
N ALA A 266 -5.11 -17.31 10.27
CA ALA A 266 -4.93 -18.35 9.25
C ALA A 266 -5.06 -17.81 7.81
N ALA A 267 -5.90 -16.79 7.60
CA ALA A 267 -6.18 -16.20 6.28
C ALA A 267 -5.12 -15.17 5.84
N HIS A 268 -4.26 -14.69 6.74
CA HIS A 268 -3.25 -13.66 6.42
C HIS A 268 -2.29 -14.15 5.33
N GLY A 269 -1.82 -15.39 5.44
CA GLY A 269 -0.98 -16.01 4.42
C GLY A 269 -1.74 -16.24 3.11
N ASN A 270 -3.02 -16.62 3.16
CA ASN A 270 -3.80 -16.81 1.93
C ASN A 270 -3.94 -15.51 1.13
N LEU A 271 -4.07 -14.37 1.82
CA LEU A 271 -4.11 -13.06 1.18
C LEU A 271 -2.75 -12.66 0.58
N ALA A 272 -1.65 -12.91 1.29
CA ALA A 272 -0.30 -12.71 0.74
C ALA A 272 -0.07 -13.54 -0.54
N GLU A 273 -0.50 -14.81 -0.52
CA GLU A 273 -0.39 -15.69 -1.69
C GLU A 273 -1.28 -15.22 -2.85
N LEU A 274 -2.47 -14.68 -2.58
CA LEU A 274 -3.31 -14.07 -3.62
C LEU A 274 -2.60 -12.89 -4.30
N PHE A 275 -1.98 -12.00 -3.52
CA PHE A 275 -1.25 -10.86 -4.08
C PHE A 275 -0.03 -11.29 -4.88
N VAL A 276 0.70 -12.31 -4.44
CA VAL A 276 1.80 -12.88 -5.25
C VAL A 276 1.27 -13.51 -6.53
N LYS A 277 0.13 -14.21 -6.49
CA LYS A 277 -0.50 -14.79 -7.69
C LYS A 277 -0.94 -13.72 -8.68
N SER A 278 -1.45 -12.57 -8.21
CA SER A 278 -1.88 -11.48 -9.09
C SER A 278 -0.73 -10.74 -9.75
N LEU A 279 0.51 -10.84 -9.25
CA LEU A 279 1.71 -10.30 -9.92
C LEU A 279 2.03 -10.97 -11.26
N LYS A 280 1.38 -12.09 -11.62
CA LYS A 280 1.45 -12.64 -12.98
C LYS A 280 0.99 -11.62 -14.04
N ASP A 281 0.13 -10.69 -13.64
CA ASP A 281 -0.10 -9.46 -14.38
C ASP A 281 1.08 -8.51 -14.08
N ASN A 282 2.01 -8.40 -15.03
CA ASN A 282 3.23 -7.58 -14.91
C ASN A 282 2.94 -6.09 -14.70
N ASN A 283 1.68 -5.64 -14.85
CA ASN A 283 1.28 -4.27 -14.59
C ASN A 283 0.98 -4.02 -13.09
N LYS A 284 0.86 -5.04 -12.25
CA LYS A 284 0.59 -4.84 -10.82
C LYS A 284 1.87 -4.85 -10.02
N LYS A 285 1.96 -3.92 -9.06
CA LYS A 285 2.93 -3.96 -7.97
C LYS A 285 2.20 -3.70 -6.66
N TYR A 286 2.73 -4.23 -5.57
CA TYR A 286 2.17 -4.05 -4.24
C TYR A 286 3.16 -3.32 -3.33
N PHE A 287 2.65 -2.35 -2.59
CA PHE A 287 3.32 -1.77 -1.45
C PHE A 287 2.43 -1.93 -0.22
N ILE A 288 2.87 -2.67 0.79
CA ILE A 288 2.00 -3.11 1.87
C ILE A 288 2.61 -2.71 3.21
N GLU A 289 1.82 -2.08 4.09
CA GLU A 289 2.13 -2.01 5.52
C GLU A 289 1.41 -3.17 6.22
N THR A 290 2.14 -3.98 6.99
CA THR A 290 1.55 -5.09 7.76
C THR A 290 2.18 -5.26 9.13
N HIS A 291 1.34 -5.65 10.07
CA HIS A 291 1.66 -6.09 11.43
C HIS A 291 1.53 -7.62 11.58
N SER A 292 1.30 -8.35 10.49
CA SER A 292 1.13 -9.80 10.52
C SER A 292 2.43 -10.55 10.25
N GLN A 293 2.91 -11.26 11.28
CA GLN A 293 3.99 -12.24 11.13
C GLN A 293 3.65 -13.31 10.09
N ASN A 294 2.40 -13.81 10.09
CA ASN A 294 1.95 -14.85 9.16
C ASN A 294 2.01 -14.39 7.70
N PHE A 295 1.74 -13.12 7.45
CA PHE A 295 1.84 -12.52 6.12
C PHE A 295 3.29 -12.54 5.62
N ILE A 296 4.24 -12.09 6.46
CA ILE A 296 5.66 -12.08 6.10
C ILE A 296 6.23 -13.50 5.96
N LEU A 297 5.88 -14.41 6.88
CA LEU A 297 6.30 -15.81 6.80
C LEU A 297 5.79 -16.47 5.51
N ARG A 298 4.56 -16.17 5.08
CA ARG A 298 4.05 -16.67 3.80
C ARG A 298 4.85 -16.13 2.62
N LEU A 299 5.18 -14.85 2.58
CA LEU A 299 5.99 -14.29 1.48
C LEU A 299 7.36 -14.97 1.40
N ARG A 300 8.02 -15.16 2.53
CA ARG A 300 9.30 -15.89 2.62
C ARG A 300 9.16 -17.35 2.17
N ALA A 301 8.10 -18.04 2.59
CA ALA A 301 7.82 -19.40 2.15
C ALA A 301 7.57 -19.48 0.64
N LEU A 302 6.85 -18.52 0.05
CA LEU A 302 6.62 -18.46 -1.39
C LEU A 302 7.92 -18.24 -2.18
N VAL A 303 8.89 -17.52 -1.60
CA VAL A 303 10.25 -17.42 -2.17
C VAL A 303 10.96 -18.77 -2.13
N ALA A 304 10.98 -19.43 -0.97
CA ALA A 304 11.60 -20.76 -0.82
C ALA A 304 10.96 -21.83 -1.72
N GLU A 305 9.65 -21.73 -1.99
CA GLU A 305 8.89 -22.59 -2.90
C GLU A 305 9.10 -22.24 -4.39
N GLY A 306 9.84 -21.17 -4.71
CA GLY A 306 10.05 -20.71 -6.09
C GLY A 306 8.82 -20.09 -6.75
N LYS A 307 7.81 -19.67 -5.97
CA LYS A 307 6.59 -19.01 -6.45
C LYS A 307 6.71 -17.48 -6.51
N LEU A 308 7.68 -16.91 -5.81
CA LEU A 308 8.07 -15.49 -5.84
C LEU A 308 9.59 -15.43 -5.98
N ASN A 309 10.13 -14.63 -6.92
CA ASN A 309 11.58 -14.46 -6.95
C ASN A 309 12.02 -13.59 -5.77
N SER A 310 13.14 -13.95 -5.14
CA SER A 310 13.72 -13.14 -4.05
C SER A 310 14.03 -11.70 -4.50
N GLU A 311 14.39 -11.51 -5.76
CA GLU A 311 14.66 -10.20 -6.37
C GLU A 311 13.40 -9.34 -6.52
N ASP A 312 12.21 -9.95 -6.57
CA ASP A 312 10.91 -9.26 -6.68
C ASP A 312 10.31 -8.88 -5.31
N LEU A 313 10.93 -9.33 -4.21
CA LEU A 313 10.53 -9.03 -2.84
C LEU A 313 11.48 -7.99 -2.21
N ALA A 314 10.89 -6.94 -1.62
CA ALA A 314 11.57 -6.04 -0.68
C ALA A 314 10.81 -6.01 0.63
N ILE A 315 11.51 -6.24 1.73
CA ILE A 315 11.00 -6.01 3.08
C ILE A 315 11.80 -4.85 3.67
N TYR A 316 11.12 -3.86 4.22
CA TYR A 316 11.75 -2.78 4.97
C TYR A 316 11.26 -2.77 6.41
N TYR A 317 12.21 -2.74 7.34
CA TYR A 317 11.97 -2.41 8.73
C TYR A 317 12.06 -0.90 8.92
N VAL A 318 10.97 -0.29 9.39
CA VAL A 318 10.95 1.11 9.80
C VAL A 318 11.31 1.19 11.28
N ASP A 319 12.58 1.46 11.52
CA ASP A 319 13.17 1.58 12.85
C ASP A 319 13.03 3.01 13.36
N TYR A 320 12.52 3.20 14.57
CA TYR A 320 12.48 4.51 15.21
C TYR A 320 13.54 4.56 16.30
N ASP A 321 14.53 5.43 16.11
CA ASP A 321 15.62 5.66 17.04
C ASP A 321 15.17 6.69 18.09
N GLU A 322 14.92 6.24 19.31
CA GLU A 322 14.46 7.08 20.42
C GLU A 322 15.52 8.11 20.86
N GLU A 323 16.82 7.80 20.73
CA GLU A 323 17.90 8.70 21.13
C GLU A 323 18.05 9.85 20.13
N ARG A 324 17.93 9.55 18.83
CA ARG A 324 18.03 10.54 17.75
C ARG A 324 16.71 11.20 17.41
N ASN A 325 15.59 10.65 17.89
CA ASN A 325 14.22 11.05 17.59
C ASN A 325 13.92 11.06 16.07
N GLU A 326 14.53 10.14 15.32
CA GLU A 326 14.34 9.99 13.87
C GLU A 326 14.07 8.53 13.51
N SER A 327 13.40 8.29 12.39
CA SER A 327 13.26 6.94 11.84
C SER A 327 14.25 6.66 10.72
N ASN A 328 14.61 5.39 10.59
CA ASN A 328 15.44 4.85 9.53
C ASN A 328 14.68 3.75 8.78
N LEU A 329 14.82 3.73 7.45
CA LEU A 329 14.23 2.74 6.57
C LEU A 329 15.30 1.68 6.24
N LEU A 330 15.26 0.55 6.94
CA LEU A 330 16.30 -0.48 6.86
C LEU A 330 15.80 -1.67 6.01
N PRO A 331 16.47 -2.01 4.89
CA PRO A 331 16.07 -3.15 4.07
C PRO A 331 16.44 -4.47 4.73
N VAL A 332 15.52 -5.44 4.72
CA VAL A 332 15.77 -6.84 5.09
C VAL A 332 15.86 -7.67 3.81
N THR A 333 17.01 -8.29 3.56
CA THR A 333 17.25 -9.06 2.35
C THR A 333 16.74 -10.48 2.54
N VAL A 334 15.92 -10.96 1.60
CA VAL A 334 15.48 -12.36 1.57
C VAL A 334 16.26 -13.10 0.49
N ASP A 335 16.88 -14.24 0.82
CA ASP A 335 17.59 -15.07 -0.14
C ASP A 335 16.66 -16.05 -0.87
N LYS A 336 17.22 -16.88 -1.76
CA LYS A 336 16.46 -17.85 -2.56
C LYS A 336 15.88 -19.01 -1.73
N GLN A 337 16.35 -19.19 -0.50
CA GLN A 337 15.86 -20.18 0.45
C GLN A 337 14.79 -19.60 1.38
N GLY A 338 14.45 -18.30 1.24
CA GLY A 338 13.51 -17.61 2.11
C GLY A 338 14.12 -17.20 3.46
N GLU A 339 15.45 -17.32 3.62
CA GLU A 339 16.16 -16.83 4.80
C GLU A 339 16.43 -15.34 4.70
N VAL A 340 16.61 -14.71 5.86
CA VAL A 340 16.88 -13.28 5.99
C VAL A 340 18.32 -13.03 6.44
N ASP A 341 18.93 -11.97 5.93
CA ASP A 341 20.28 -11.54 6.34
C ASP A 341 20.34 -11.10 7.81
N TYR A 342 19.28 -10.45 8.28
CA TYR A 342 19.03 -10.18 9.69
C TYR A 342 17.52 -10.09 9.97
N TRP A 343 17.15 -10.09 11.25
CA TRP A 343 15.78 -9.81 11.67
C TRP A 343 15.78 -8.74 12.77
N PRO A 344 14.91 -7.72 12.70
CA PRO A 344 14.83 -6.70 13.73
C PRO A 344 14.49 -7.29 15.11
N GLU A 345 15.20 -6.85 16.14
CA GLU A 345 14.90 -7.27 17.50
C GLU A 345 13.48 -6.83 17.92
N ASN A 346 12.79 -7.68 18.66
CA ASN A 346 11.46 -7.41 19.21
C ASN A 346 10.35 -7.20 18.17
N ILE A 347 10.56 -7.58 16.91
CA ILE A 347 9.48 -7.68 15.92
C ILE A 347 8.99 -9.12 15.85
N PHE A 348 7.70 -9.33 16.12
CA PHE A 348 7.01 -10.63 16.13
C PHE A 348 7.61 -11.66 17.12
N SER A 349 8.17 -11.18 18.22
CA SER A 349 8.84 -12.00 19.25
C SER A 349 7.99 -12.23 20.50
N GLU A 350 6.79 -11.64 20.56
CA GLU A 350 5.90 -11.59 21.73
C GLU A 350 5.51 -12.99 22.21
N SER A 351 5.06 -13.85 21.28
CA SER A 351 4.67 -15.23 21.58
C SER A 351 5.82 -16.05 22.16
N LEU A 352 7.05 -15.82 21.69
CA LEU A 352 8.25 -16.49 22.20
C LEU A 352 8.54 -16.03 23.64
N TYR A 353 8.48 -14.72 23.90
CA TYR A 353 8.70 -14.17 25.23
C TYR A 353 7.67 -14.67 26.25
N GLU A 354 6.38 -14.71 25.88
CA GLU A 354 5.33 -15.24 26.75
C GLU A 354 5.52 -16.75 26.99
N THR A 355 5.92 -17.51 25.98
CA THR A 355 6.25 -18.94 26.14
C THR A 355 7.39 -19.16 27.13
N ILE A 356 8.46 -18.36 27.02
CA ILE A 356 9.60 -18.40 27.95
C ILE A 356 9.12 -18.05 29.37
N ARG A 357 8.28 -17.02 29.51
CA ARG A 357 7.73 -16.58 30.81
C ARG A 357 6.87 -17.66 31.46
N ILE A 358 5.97 -18.29 30.71
CA ILE A 358 5.15 -19.41 31.18
C ILE A 358 6.04 -20.55 31.67
N ARG A 359 7.05 -20.95 30.89
CA ARG A 359 7.98 -22.03 31.30
C ARG A 359 8.77 -21.69 32.56
N LYS A 360 9.20 -20.43 32.72
CA LYS A 360 9.89 -19.99 33.95
C LYS A 360 8.95 -20.07 35.17
N ALA A 361 7.71 -19.62 35.04
CA ALA A 361 6.71 -19.67 36.12
C ALA A 361 6.37 -21.11 36.53
N GLN A 362 6.17 -22.01 35.55
CA GLN A 362 5.92 -23.43 35.82
C GLN A 362 7.05 -24.11 36.59
N LYS A 363 8.31 -23.78 36.27
CA LYS A 363 9.48 -24.31 37.01
C LYS A 363 9.53 -23.83 38.46
N LEU A 364 9.15 -22.58 38.72
CA LEU A 364 9.13 -22.01 40.07
C LEU A 364 7.99 -22.56 40.93
N GLN A 365 6.86 -22.94 40.34
CA GLN A 365 5.74 -23.59 41.05
C GLN A 365 5.98 -25.08 41.36
N ALA A 366 6.94 -25.70 40.68
CA ALA A 366 7.30 -27.10 40.89
C ALA A 366 8.37 -27.29 42.00
N LEU A 367 8.86 -26.20 42.58
CA LEU A 367 9.75 -26.13 43.75
C LEU A 367 8.94 -25.73 44.98
#